data_AF-A0A7C5VL41-F1
#
_entry.id   AF-A0A7C5VL41-F1
#
_cell.length_a   1.000
_cell.length_b   1.000
_cell.length_c   1.000
_cell.angle_alpha   90.00
_cell.angle_beta   90.00
_cell.angle_gamma   90.00
#
_symmetry.space_group_name_H-M   'P 1'
#
loop_
_entity.id
_entity.type
_entity.pdbx_description
1 polymer ?
#
loop_
_entity_poly.entity_id
_entity_poly.type
_entity_poly.pdbx_seq_one_letter_code
_entity_poly.pdbx_strand_id
1 'polypeptide(L)'
;MSFNTDYYWKVIVKDPNGGVASSDLWYFETRNTFAVVGTPVWSYPLGREFTSPAIDSENHIYVSTSNGYLYAFNIDGNVLWTFNLRQTT
;
A
#
# COMPACT_ATOMS: atom_id res chain seq x y z
N MET A 1 8.69 -20.34 -4.94
CA MET A 1 9.31 -19.00 -5.04
C MET A 1 9.78 -18.63 -3.65
N SER A 2 11.03 -18.20 -3.52
CA SER A 2 11.58 -17.73 -2.24
C SER A 2 11.33 -16.23 -2.13
N PHE A 3 10.83 -15.78 -0.97
CA PHE A 3 10.69 -14.36 -0.67
C PHE A 3 12.00 -13.82 -0.07
N ASN A 4 12.16 -12.50 -0.04
CA ASN A 4 13.38 -11.83 0.41
C ASN A 4 14.62 -12.34 -0.34
N THR A 5 14.46 -12.53 -1.65
CA THR A 5 15.47 -13.12 -2.52
C THR A 5 15.75 -12.17 -3.67
N ASP A 6 17.01 -11.85 -3.89
CA ASP A 6 17.44 -11.09 -5.05
C ASP A 6 17.56 -12.00 -6.28
N TYR A 7 16.95 -11.55 -7.37
CA TYR A 7 17.02 -12.20 -8.67
C TYR A 7 17.87 -11.35 -9.59
N TYR A 8 18.92 -11.95 -10.15
CA TYR A 8 19.87 -11.29 -11.05
C TYR A 8 19.73 -11.85 -12.45
N TRP A 9 19.81 -11.00 -13.47
CA TRP A 9 19.81 -11.42 -14.87
C TRP A 9 20.58 -10.44 -15.77
N LYS A 10 21.08 -10.95 -16.89
CA LYS A 10 21.62 -10.15 -17.98
C LYS A 10 21.36 -10.84 -19.31
N VAL A 11 21.27 -10.06 -20.38
CA VAL A 11 21.11 -10.58 -21.74
C VAL A 11 22.48 -10.74 -22.37
N ILE A 12 22.69 -11.87 -23.05
CA ILE A 12 23.87 -12.11 -23.88
C ILE A 12 23.37 -12.45 -25.28
N VAL A 13 23.83 -11.69 -26.27
CA VAL A 13 23.56 -11.95 -27.68
C VAL A 13 24.82 -12.51 -28.33
N LYS A 14 24.67 -13.59 -29.10
CA LYS A 14 25.74 -14.19 -29.89
C LYS A 14 25.32 -14.26 -31.35
N ASP A 15 26.21 -13.88 -32.26
CA ASP A 15 25.99 -14.05 -33.69
C ASP A 15 26.58 -15.38 -34.22
N PRO A 16 26.22 -15.82 -35.43
CA PRO A 16 26.73 -17.07 -36.02
C PRO A 16 28.24 -17.08 -36.30
N ASN A 17 28.87 -15.91 -36.36
CA ASN A 17 30.30 -15.74 -36.61
C ASN A 17 31.11 -15.74 -35.31
N GLY A 18 30.45 -15.90 -34.16
CA GLY A 18 31.09 -15.95 -32.84
C GLY A 18 31.21 -14.61 -32.13
N GLY A 19 30.65 -13.53 -32.67
CA GLY A 19 30.55 -12.23 -31.99
C GLY A 19 29.63 -12.31 -30.77
N VAL A 20 30.00 -11.63 -29.68
CA VAL A 20 29.24 -11.63 -28.42
C VAL A 20 29.07 -10.21 -27.89
N ALA A 21 27.85 -9.85 -27.50
CA ALA A 21 27.53 -8.62 -26.77
C ALA A 21 26.68 -8.95 -25.52
N SER A 22 26.83 -8.16 -24.45
CA SER A 22 26.03 -8.34 -23.24
C SER A 22 25.45 -7.03 -22.73
N SER A 23 24.26 -7.11 -22.13
CA SER A 23 23.68 -6.01 -21.36
C SER A 23 24.39 -5.82 -20.01
N ASP A 24 24.04 -4.74 -19.32
CA ASP A 24 24.30 -4.57 -17.89
C ASP A 24 23.67 -5.71 -17.07
N LEU A 25 24.07 -5.82 -15.79
CA LEU A 25 23.49 -6.75 -14.83
C LEU A 25 22.28 -6.10 -14.17
N TRP A 26 21.11 -6.70 -14.35
CA TRP A 26 19.85 -6.26 -13.79
C TRP A 26 19.49 -7.13 -12.60
N TYR A 27 18.81 -6.55 -11.60
CA TYR A 27 18.27 -7.33 -10.50
C TYR A 27 16.94 -6.77 -9.99
N PHE A 28 16.17 -7.64 -9.33
CA PHE A 28 15.02 -7.26 -8.53
C PHE A 28 14.94 -8.11 -7.26
N GLU A 29 14.42 -7.55 -6.19
CA GLU A 29 14.21 -8.23 -4.92
C GLU A 29 12.77 -8.73 -4.84
N THR A 30 12.54 -10.02 -4.57
CA THR A 30 11.21 -10.48 -4.18
C THR A 30 10.95 -10.06 -2.74
N ARG A 31 9.92 -9.27 -2.52
CA ARG A 31 9.49 -8.94 -1.15
C ARG A 31 8.39 -9.87 -0.72
N ASN A 32 8.43 -10.33 0.53
CA ASN A 32 7.23 -10.87 1.18
C ASN A 32 6.33 -9.66 1.48
N THR A 33 5.46 -9.31 0.54
CA THR A 33 4.39 -8.36 0.83
C THR A 33 3.38 -9.11 1.70
N PHE A 34 3.53 -9.01 3.02
CA PHE A 34 2.67 -9.64 4.03
C PHE A 34 1.18 -9.26 3.96
N ALA A 35 0.74 -8.51 2.96
CA ALA A 35 -0.65 -8.53 2.54
C ALA A 35 -0.86 -9.73 1.60
N VAL A 36 -1.20 -10.89 2.18
CA VAL A 36 -2.01 -11.84 1.40
C VAL A 36 -3.20 -11.02 0.91
N VAL A 37 -3.36 -10.88 -0.40
CA VAL A 37 -4.48 -10.13 -0.98
C VAL A 37 -5.77 -10.64 -0.35
N GLY A 38 -6.45 -9.77 0.40
CA GLY A 38 -7.67 -10.11 1.14
C GLY A 38 -7.54 -10.22 2.66
N THR A 39 -6.33 -10.18 3.24
CA THR A 39 -6.16 -10.12 4.70
C THR A 39 -6.09 -8.65 5.16
N PRO A 40 -6.97 -8.20 6.07
CA PRO A 40 -6.91 -6.84 6.59
C PRO A 40 -5.61 -6.63 7.38
N VAL A 41 -4.87 -5.55 7.05
CA VAL A 41 -3.64 -5.16 7.76
C VAL A 41 -3.96 -4.55 9.12
N TRP A 42 -5.06 -3.81 9.21
CA TRP A 42 -5.60 -3.25 10.44
C TRP A 42 -7.13 -3.16 10.37
N SER A 43 -7.76 -2.97 11.53
CA SER A 43 -9.19 -2.67 11.63
C SER A 43 -9.45 -1.71 12.78
N TYR A 44 -10.47 -0.86 12.65
CA TYR A 44 -10.86 0.08 13.69
C TYR A 44 -12.37 -0.01 13.96
N PRO A 45 -12.80 -0.34 15.19
CA PRO A 45 -14.22 -0.50 15.51
C PRO A 45 -14.90 0.85 15.72
N LEU A 46 -15.44 1.43 14.65
CA LEU A 46 -16.23 2.69 14.74
C LEU A 46 -17.52 2.53 15.57
N GLY A 47 -18.02 1.30 15.72
CA GLY A 47 -19.22 0.98 16.51
C GLY A 47 -20.51 1.62 15.99
N ARG A 48 -20.49 2.20 14.79
CA ARG A 48 -21.59 2.92 14.14
C ARG A 48 -21.55 2.65 12.65
N GLU A 49 -22.68 2.88 11.99
CA GLU A 49 -22.71 2.95 10.53
C GLU A 49 -21.83 4.09 10.04
N PHE A 50 -21.12 3.85 8.95
CA PHE A 50 -20.19 4.79 8.35
C PHE A 50 -20.43 4.91 6.84
N THR A 51 -20.02 6.03 6.27
CA THR A 51 -20.08 6.28 4.82
C THR A 51 -18.84 5.73 4.12
N SER A 52 -18.84 5.73 2.79
CA SER A 52 -17.65 5.42 2.01
C SER A 52 -16.43 6.22 2.48
N PRO A 53 -15.29 5.57 2.75
CA PRO A 53 -14.06 6.25 3.13
C PRO A 53 -13.46 7.02 1.94
N ALA A 54 -12.70 8.09 2.23
CA ALA A 54 -11.92 8.84 1.25
C ALA A 54 -10.44 8.89 1.67
N ILE A 55 -9.51 9.01 0.72
CA ILE A 55 -8.06 9.11 0.98
C ILE A 55 -7.46 10.30 0.22
N ASP A 56 -6.57 11.05 0.86
CA ASP A 56 -5.85 12.18 0.24
C ASP A 56 -4.44 11.78 -0.29
N SER A 57 -3.71 12.75 -0.86
CA SER A 57 -2.34 12.54 -1.36
C SER A 57 -1.30 12.33 -0.27
N GLU A 58 -1.64 12.59 1.00
CA GLU A 58 -0.77 12.42 2.16
C GLU A 58 -1.03 11.09 2.89
N ASN A 59 -1.92 10.25 2.35
CA ASN A 59 -2.38 8.98 2.93
C ASN A 59 -3.19 9.13 4.23
N HIS A 60 -3.93 10.22 4.37
CA HIS A 60 -4.96 10.35 5.40
C HIS A 60 -6.27 9.74 4.92
N ILE A 61 -6.86 8.88 5.75
CA ILE A 61 -8.12 8.19 5.47
C ILE A 61 -9.22 8.87 6.27
N TYR A 62 -10.27 9.33 5.60
CA TYR A 62 -11.40 10.03 6.19
C TYR A 62 -12.64 9.14 6.21
N VAL A 63 -13.28 9.03 7.37
CA VAL A 63 -14.51 8.25 7.54
C VAL A 63 -15.52 9.07 8.32
N SER A 64 -16.73 9.22 7.77
CA SER A 64 -17.84 9.85 8.47
C SER A 64 -18.81 8.81 9.01
N THR A 65 -19.36 9.06 10.19
CA THR A 65 -20.28 8.15 10.88
C THR A 65 -21.68 8.74 10.99
N SER A 66 -22.70 7.88 11.09
CA SER A 66 -24.11 8.27 11.14
C SER A 66 -24.48 9.11 12.37
N ASN A 67 -23.68 9.07 13.44
CA ASN A 67 -23.84 9.92 14.62
C ASN A 67 -23.17 11.31 14.48
N GLY A 68 -22.65 11.66 13.31
CA GLY A 68 -22.14 13.00 13.00
C GLY A 68 -20.69 13.23 13.41
N TYR A 69 -19.87 12.18 13.45
CA TYR A 69 -18.42 12.34 13.64
C TYR A 69 -17.68 12.12 12.32
N LEU A 70 -16.61 12.87 12.13
CA LEU A 70 -15.62 12.67 11.08
C LEU A 70 -14.30 12.25 11.73
N TYR A 71 -13.78 11.10 11.31
CA TYR A 71 -12.50 10.56 11.75
C TYR A 71 -11.47 10.73 10.63
N ALA A 72 -10.25 11.10 10.99
CA ALA A 72 -9.09 11.00 10.11
C ALA A 72 -8.13 9.97 10.69
N PHE A 73 -7.62 9.08 9.83
CA PHE A 73 -6.63 8.06 10.18
C PHE A 73 -5.37 8.24 9.34
N ASN A 74 -4.24 7.81 9.85
CA ASN A 74 -3.06 7.57 9.01
C ASN A 74 -3.15 6.21 8.31
N ILE A 75 -2.20 5.93 7.41
CA ILE A 75 -2.18 4.68 6.64
C ILE A 75 -2.04 3.42 7.50
N ASP A 76 -1.48 3.57 8.70
CA ASP A 76 -1.30 2.50 9.69
C ASP A 76 -2.58 2.23 10.53
N GLY A 77 -3.66 3.01 10.32
CA GLY A 77 -4.93 2.85 11.01
C GLY A 77 -5.04 3.60 12.34
N ASN A 78 -4.09 4.47 12.68
CA ASN A 78 -4.14 5.30 13.89
C ASN A 78 -5.01 6.54 13.66
N VAL A 79 -5.84 6.89 14.65
CA VAL A 79 -6.64 8.13 14.61
C VAL A 79 -5.73 9.33 14.73
N LEU A 80 -5.75 10.20 13.72
CA LEU A 80 -5.08 11.50 13.74
C LEU A 80 -5.91 12.53 14.48
N TRP A 81 -7.21 12.59 14.18
CA TRP A 81 -8.17 13.46 14.86
C TRP A 81 -9.62 13.00 14.65
N THR A 82 -10.50 13.56 15.49
CA THR A 82 -11.96 13.36 15.42
C THR A 82 -12.65 14.71 15.49
N PHE A 83 -13.65 14.93 14.64
CA PHE A 83 -14.42 16.16 14.58
C PHE A 83 -15.93 15.90 14.69
N ASN A 84 -16.65 16.69 15.49
CA ASN A 84 -18.11 16.58 15.65
C ASN A 84 -18.81 17.55 14.70
N LEU A 85 -19.42 17.02 13.65
CA LEU A 85 -20.13 17.78 12.62
C LEU A 85 -21.43 18.43 13.12
N ARG A 86 -21.93 18.03 14.29
CA ARG A 86 -23.17 18.55 14.88
C ARG A 86 -22.92 19.66 15.91
N GLN A 87 -21.66 19.98 16.21
CA GLN A 87 -21.35 21.15 17.01
C GLN A 87 -21.38 22.39 16.13
N THR A 88 -22.49 23.12 16.19
CA THR A 88 -22.52 24.54 15.83
C THR A 88 -22.09 25.37 17.04
N THR A 89 -21.15 26.30 16.81
CA THR A 89 -20.72 27.32 17.78
C THR A 89 -21.73 28.47 17.86
#